data_AF-A0A7R9JGD8-F1
#
_entry.id   AF-A0A7R9JGD8-F1
#
_cell.length_a   1.000
_cell.length_b   1.000
_cell.length_c   1.000
_cell.angle_alpha   90.00
_cell.angle_beta   90.00
_cell.angle_gamma   90.00
#
_symmetry.space_group_name_H-M   'P 1'
#
loop_
_entity.id
_entity.type
_entity.pdbx_description
1 polymer ?
#
loop_
_entity_poly.entity_id
_entity_poly.type
_entity_poly.pdbx_seq_one_letter_code
_entity_poly.pdbx_strand_id
1 'polypeptide(L)'
;MSGKFGERLTPIQRTVEDINDQAGLFTSNNVLVSHANLNRLEDLNTRWKQLQLAVDDRYKQLNDYGKEGAPPNHGFLSASVEPPWERAVTANKVPYYINHQCETTHWDHPKMMELMNSLSDLNEVRFSAYRTSMKLRTVQKQLCMDLLSLSAAVESFDSHGLRAQNDKLIDVPDMVTVLASLYETIAADNPSLVNVPLCLDLAINWLLNVYDSQRTGQIRVLSFKVGLVLLCKGHLEEKYRYLFRLIADPNRLVDQRKLGLLLHDCIQVPRQLGEVAAFGGSNIEPSVRSCFEKAGKDKTTIEAIHFLNWLQQEPQSMVWLPVLHRLSAAETAKHQAKCNICKEYPIVGFRYRCLKCFNFDMCQNCFFSGRKAKNHKLTHPMQEYCTATTSGEDVRDFTRALRNKFKSKRYFKKHPRVGYLPVQTVLEGDALESPAPSPQHSTLTQDMHSRLEMYASRLAEVELRTRSNSTPDSY
;
A
#
# COMPACT_ATOMS: atom_id res chain seq x y z
N MET A 1 -9.35 13.90 23.26
CA MET A 1 -9.22 14.23 24.71
C MET A 1 -10.39 13.76 25.59
N SER A 2 -11.04 12.61 25.30
CA SER A 2 -12.28 12.19 26.00
C SER A 2 -12.08 11.28 27.23
N GLY A 3 -10.89 10.71 27.45
CA GLY A 3 -10.66 9.76 28.56
C GLY A 3 -10.37 10.45 29.88
N LYS A 4 -9.25 11.17 29.98
CA LYS A 4 -8.71 11.67 31.26
C LYS A 4 -9.59 12.69 32.02
N PHE A 5 -10.50 13.41 31.33
CA PHE A 5 -11.38 14.40 31.99
C PHE A 5 -12.74 13.80 32.39
N GLY A 6 -13.34 12.95 31.55
CA GLY A 6 -14.56 12.20 31.89
C GLY A 6 -14.32 11.25 33.06
N GLU A 7 -13.17 10.57 33.09
CA GLU A 7 -12.72 9.71 34.20
C GLU A 7 -12.61 10.45 35.54
N ARG A 8 -12.36 11.77 35.53
CA ARG A 8 -12.31 12.60 36.75
C ARG A 8 -13.67 13.05 37.25
N LEU A 9 -14.71 13.02 36.39
CA LEU A 9 -16.09 13.38 36.77
C LEU A 9 -16.87 12.19 37.32
N THR A 10 -16.54 10.96 36.89
CA THR A 10 -17.22 9.73 37.35
C THR A 10 -17.24 9.56 38.89
N PRO A 11 -16.16 9.83 39.63
CA PRO A 11 -16.19 9.74 41.10
C PRO A 11 -17.11 10.78 41.75
N ILE A 12 -17.16 11.99 41.20
CA ILE A 12 -18.00 13.08 41.70
C ILE A 12 -19.47 12.77 41.43
N GLN A 13 -19.79 12.28 40.23
CA GLN A 13 -21.13 11.83 39.87
C GLN A 13 -21.66 10.78 40.84
N ARG A 14 -20.88 9.73 41.10
CA ARG A 14 -21.25 8.66 42.04
C ARG A 14 -21.51 9.20 43.44
N THR A 15 -20.68 10.13 43.91
CA THR A 15 -20.85 10.73 45.24
C THR A 15 -22.14 11.55 45.33
N VAL A 16 -22.52 12.27 44.28
CA VAL A 16 -23.77 13.04 44.23
C VAL A 16 -25.00 12.12 44.16
N GLU A 17 -24.93 11.05 43.37
CA GLU A 17 -25.96 10.01 43.28
C GLU A 17 -26.16 9.32 44.64
N ASP A 18 -25.07 8.88 45.29
CA ASP A 18 -25.10 8.25 46.61
C ASP A 18 -25.77 9.14 47.67
N ILE A 19 -25.44 10.45 47.70
CA ILE A 19 -26.03 11.38 48.67
C ILE A 19 -27.53 11.58 48.41
N ASN A 20 -27.96 11.64 47.14
CA ASN A 20 -29.36 11.73 46.78
C ASN A 20 -30.13 10.45 47.16
N ASP A 21 -29.53 9.28 46.97
CA ASP A 21 -30.12 8.00 47.36
C ASP A 21 -30.28 7.88 48.87
N GLN A 22 -29.28 8.33 49.65
CA GLN A 22 -29.38 8.40 51.11
C GLN A 22 -30.50 9.35 51.57
N ALA A 23 -30.66 10.51 50.91
CA ALA A 23 -31.76 11.43 51.20
C ALA A 23 -33.13 10.82 50.85
N GLY A 24 -33.22 10.07 49.76
CA GLY A 24 -34.39 9.28 49.39
C GLY A 24 -34.73 8.20 50.42
N LEU A 25 -33.73 7.49 50.94
CA LEU A 25 -33.86 6.48 51.99
C LEU A 25 -34.35 7.07 53.32
N PHE A 26 -33.85 8.24 53.72
CA PHE A 26 -34.37 8.92 54.93
C PHE A 26 -35.83 9.30 54.76
N THR A 27 -36.20 9.81 53.58
CA THR A 27 -37.58 10.18 53.27
C THR A 27 -38.50 8.95 53.26
N SER A 28 -38.08 7.83 52.67
CA SER A 28 -38.88 6.60 52.62
C SER A 28 -39.05 5.92 53.99
N ASN A 29 -38.12 6.16 54.92
CA ASN A 29 -38.17 5.63 56.28
C ASN A 29 -38.75 6.61 57.31
N ASN A 30 -39.45 7.67 56.86
CA ASN A 30 -40.05 8.72 57.72
C ASN A 30 -39.05 9.44 58.65
N VAL A 31 -37.78 9.50 58.26
CA VAL A 31 -36.76 10.27 58.98
C VAL A 31 -36.74 11.69 58.44
N LEU A 32 -37.07 12.66 59.30
CA LEU A 32 -37.09 14.09 58.96
C LEU A 32 -35.66 14.62 58.77
N VAL A 33 -35.28 14.87 57.53
CA VAL A 33 -34.04 15.59 57.20
C VAL A 33 -34.24 17.08 57.48
N SER A 34 -33.31 17.70 58.19
CA SER A 34 -33.41 19.13 58.52
C SER A 34 -33.47 20.00 57.27
N HIS A 35 -34.22 21.10 57.32
CA HIS A 35 -34.28 22.08 56.23
C HIS A 35 -32.90 22.59 55.80
N ALA A 36 -31.96 22.74 56.75
CA ALA A 36 -30.60 23.15 56.45
C ALA A 36 -29.85 22.13 55.57
N ASN A 37 -30.08 20.83 55.79
CA ASN A 37 -29.46 19.77 55.00
C ASN A 37 -30.13 19.59 53.63
N LEU A 38 -31.45 19.77 53.54
CA LEU A 38 -32.17 19.76 52.26
C LEU A 38 -31.70 20.90 51.35
N ASN A 39 -31.53 22.12 51.89
CA ASN A 39 -31.02 23.25 51.12
C ASN A 39 -29.57 23.02 50.63
N ARG A 40 -28.73 22.36 51.44
CA ARG A 40 -27.37 21.98 51.03
C ARG A 40 -27.37 20.93 49.92
N LEU A 41 -28.31 19.98 49.96
CA LEU A 41 -28.47 18.98 48.92
C LEU A 41 -28.91 19.60 47.59
N GLU A 42 -29.85 20.55 47.65
CA GLU A 42 -30.31 21.29 46.48
C GLU A 42 -29.20 22.15 45.86
N ASP A 43 -28.38 22.83 46.68
CA ASP A 43 -27.19 23.57 46.23
C ASP A 43 -26.18 22.65 45.52
N LEU A 44 -25.88 21.49 46.12
CA LEU A 44 -24.98 20.50 45.53
C LEU A 44 -25.48 20.00 44.17
N ASN A 45 -26.77 19.68 44.06
CA ASN A 45 -27.38 19.23 42.80
C ASN A 45 -27.36 20.33 41.73
N THR A 46 -27.61 21.58 42.12
CA THR A 46 -27.56 22.73 41.23
C THR A 46 -26.15 22.95 40.68
N ARG A 47 -25.14 22.90 41.55
CA ARG A 47 -23.72 23.07 41.18
C ARG A 47 -23.21 21.92 40.31
N TRP A 48 -23.64 20.69 40.57
CA TRP A 48 -23.34 19.54 39.72
C TRP A 48 -23.89 19.74 38.30
N LYS A 49 -25.15 20.17 38.17
CA LYS A 49 -25.77 20.46 36.87
C LYS A 49 -25.07 21.58 36.12
N GLN A 50 -24.67 22.65 36.82
CA GLN A 50 -23.88 23.74 36.23
C GLN A 50 -22.52 23.28 35.73
N LEU A 51 -21.83 22.42 36.49
CA LEU A 51 -20.55 21.83 36.09
C LEU A 51 -20.71 20.99 34.82
N GLN A 52 -21.76 20.16 34.75
CA GLN A 52 -22.05 19.34 33.58
C GLN A 52 -22.28 20.20 32.32
N LEU A 53 -23.08 21.27 32.44
CA LEU A 53 -23.32 22.21 31.35
C LEU A 53 -22.04 22.94 30.92
N ALA A 54 -21.20 23.37 31.86
CA ALA A 54 -19.95 24.06 31.55
C ALA A 54 -18.93 23.15 30.84
N VAL A 55 -18.90 21.86 31.19
CA VAL A 55 -18.05 20.86 30.54
C VAL A 55 -18.55 20.58 29.12
N ASP A 56 -19.85 20.43 28.93
CA ASP A 56 -20.46 20.23 27.61
C ASP A 56 -20.24 21.44 26.70
N ASP A 57 -20.38 22.66 27.23
CA ASP A 57 -20.14 23.89 26.48
C ASP A 57 -18.67 24.03 26.08
N ARG A 58 -17.74 23.73 27.00
CA ARG A 58 -16.30 23.73 26.68
C ARG A 58 -15.91 22.64 25.69
N TYR A 59 -16.57 21.48 25.72
CA TYR A 59 -16.41 20.44 24.71
C TYR A 59 -16.86 20.92 23.33
N LYS A 60 -18.04 21.55 23.24
CA LYS A 60 -18.53 22.16 21.99
C LYS A 60 -17.57 23.21 21.46
N GLN A 61 -17.12 24.13 22.31
CA GLN A 61 -16.15 25.17 21.95
C GLN A 61 -14.82 24.59 21.44
N LEU A 62 -14.29 23.53 22.08
CA LEU A 62 -13.07 22.84 21.62
C LEU A 62 -13.28 22.09 20.31
N ASN A 63 -14.46 21.52 20.09
CA ASN A 63 -14.80 20.81 18.86
C ASN A 63 -15.03 21.78 17.68
N ASP A 64 -15.38 23.03 17.96
CA ASP A 64 -15.59 24.07 16.96
C ASP A 64 -14.32 24.90 16.68
N TYR A 65 -13.35 24.92 17.59
CA TYR A 65 -12.06 25.63 17.45
C TYR A 65 -11.15 25.12 16.30
N GLY A 66 -11.54 24.06 15.60
CA GLY A 66 -10.86 23.54 14.40
C GLY A 66 -11.68 23.61 13.11
N LYS A 67 -12.94 24.05 13.16
CA LYS A 67 -13.87 24.00 12.00
C LYS A 67 -13.91 25.28 11.17
N GLU A 68 -13.50 26.43 11.69
CA GLU A 68 -13.54 27.70 10.94
C GLU A 68 -12.49 27.82 9.82
N GLY A 69 -11.71 26.76 9.55
CA GLY A 69 -10.79 26.70 8.41
C GLY A 69 -10.55 25.28 7.85
N ALA A 70 -11.36 24.29 8.25
CA ALA A 70 -11.21 22.93 7.75
C ALA A 70 -11.92 22.79 6.40
N PRO A 71 -11.23 22.36 5.32
CA PRO A 71 -11.90 22.04 4.08
C PRO A 71 -12.98 20.98 4.33
N PRO A 72 -14.11 21.00 3.59
CA PRO A 72 -15.29 20.16 3.82
C PRO A 72 -14.98 18.65 3.95
N ASN A 73 -13.84 18.21 3.42
CA ASN A 73 -13.38 16.82 3.43
C ASN A 73 -12.81 16.35 4.79
N HIS A 74 -12.49 17.24 5.74
CA HIS A 74 -11.88 16.83 7.02
C HIS A 74 -12.83 16.01 7.90
N GLY A 75 -14.11 16.41 7.98
CA GLY A 75 -15.12 15.65 8.74
C GLY A 75 -15.51 14.33 8.07
N PHE A 76 -15.44 14.27 6.74
CA PHE A 76 -15.69 13.05 5.98
C PHE A 76 -14.60 12.00 6.24
N LEU A 77 -13.32 12.39 6.13
CA LEU A 77 -12.20 11.47 6.31
C LEU A 77 -11.88 11.16 7.77
N SER A 78 -12.36 11.95 8.74
CA SER A 78 -12.22 11.55 10.15
C SER A 78 -12.92 10.22 10.48
N ALA A 79 -13.91 9.81 9.69
CA ALA A 79 -14.57 8.51 9.82
C ALA A 79 -13.75 7.32 9.28
N SER A 80 -12.54 7.55 8.71
CA SER A 80 -11.65 6.46 8.25
C SER A 80 -11.04 5.68 9.41
N VAL A 81 -10.96 6.28 10.60
CA VAL A 81 -10.38 5.68 11.80
C VAL A 81 -11.40 5.60 12.94
N GLU A 82 -11.19 4.62 13.80
CA GLU A 82 -11.99 4.41 15.01
C GLU A 82 -11.12 4.60 16.27
N PRO A 83 -11.71 4.95 17.42
CA PRO A 83 -10.99 5.01 18.69
C PRO A 83 -10.19 3.73 18.95
N PRO A 84 -8.93 3.80 19.43
CA PRO A 84 -8.26 4.97 20.03
C PRO A 84 -7.55 5.89 19.02
N TRP A 85 -7.76 5.71 17.72
CA TRP A 85 -7.11 6.49 16.68
C TRP A 85 -7.88 7.77 16.34
N GLU A 86 -7.14 8.83 16.04
CA GLU A 86 -7.66 10.08 15.52
C GLU A 86 -6.87 10.50 14.29
N ARG A 87 -7.58 10.87 13.23
CA ARG A 87 -6.99 11.43 12.02
C ARG A 87 -6.83 12.93 12.18
N ALA A 88 -5.61 13.42 11.97
CA ALA A 88 -5.27 14.83 12.02
C ALA A 88 -4.52 15.24 10.74
N VAL A 89 -4.29 16.54 10.57
CA VAL A 89 -3.69 17.10 9.36
C VAL A 89 -2.65 18.17 9.73
N THR A 90 -1.50 18.17 9.07
CA THR A 90 -0.44 19.17 9.29
C THR A 90 -0.81 20.53 8.67
N ALA A 91 0.01 21.56 8.93
CA ALA A 91 -0.14 22.86 8.27
C ALA A 91 -0.13 22.74 6.73
N ASN A 92 0.69 21.84 6.19
CA ASN A 92 0.81 21.55 4.75
C ASN A 92 -0.26 20.58 4.23
N LYS A 93 -1.35 20.39 4.99
CA LYS A 93 -2.49 19.54 4.60
C LYS A 93 -2.16 18.05 4.46
N VAL A 94 -1.04 17.59 5.03
CA VAL A 94 -0.65 16.17 5.04
C VAL A 94 -1.36 15.44 6.18
N PRO A 95 -2.05 14.31 5.94
CA PRO A 95 -2.68 13.55 7.00
C PRO A 95 -1.66 12.81 7.85
N TYR A 96 -1.94 12.71 9.14
CA TYR A 96 -1.23 11.86 10.10
C TYR A 96 -2.23 11.34 11.14
N TYR A 97 -1.83 10.31 11.88
CA TYR A 97 -2.72 9.55 12.75
C TYR A 97 -2.17 9.51 14.16
N ILE A 98 -3.02 9.86 15.12
CA ILE A 98 -2.71 9.94 16.54
C ILE A 98 -3.33 8.72 17.22
N ASN A 99 -2.52 7.95 17.95
CA ASN A 99 -3.01 6.89 18.82
C ASN A 99 -3.05 7.41 20.26
N HIS A 100 -4.25 7.67 20.79
CA HIS A 100 -4.43 8.22 22.13
C HIS A 100 -4.13 7.22 23.25
N GLN A 101 -4.18 5.92 22.97
CA GLN A 101 -3.88 4.89 23.97
C GLN A 101 -2.38 4.78 24.23
N CYS A 102 -1.58 4.86 23.16
CA CYS A 102 -0.12 4.76 23.24
C CYS A 102 0.59 6.11 23.22
N GLU A 103 -0.15 7.23 23.16
CA GLU A 103 0.36 8.60 23.08
C GLU A 103 1.41 8.78 21.94
N THR A 104 1.15 8.19 20.78
CA THR A 104 2.05 8.17 19.61
C THR A 104 1.40 8.78 18.36
N THR A 105 2.23 9.24 17.42
CA THR A 105 1.79 9.76 16.12
C THR A 105 2.47 9.01 14.98
N HIS A 106 1.73 8.78 13.89
CA HIS A 106 2.17 7.99 12.76
C HIS A 106 1.78 8.69 11.46
N TRP A 107 2.63 8.62 10.44
CA TRP A 107 2.26 9.05 9.09
C TRP A 107 1.31 8.07 8.41
N ASP A 108 1.39 6.80 8.80
CA ASP A 108 0.62 5.72 8.19
C ASP A 108 -0.68 5.49 8.93
N HIS A 109 -1.72 5.24 8.13
CA HIS A 109 -3.03 4.87 8.64
C HIS A 109 -2.91 3.53 9.40
N PRO A 110 -3.62 3.31 10.53
CA PRO A 110 -3.55 2.05 11.28
C PRO A 110 -3.79 0.80 10.41
N LYS A 111 -4.84 0.82 9.58
CA LYS A 111 -5.09 -0.24 8.58
C LYS A 111 -3.99 -0.38 7.52
N MET A 112 -3.26 0.69 7.17
CA MET A 112 -2.09 0.58 6.28
C MET A 112 -0.92 -0.09 6.99
N MET A 113 -0.67 0.23 8.27
CA MET A 113 0.35 -0.45 9.07
C MET A 113 0.04 -1.94 9.22
N GLU A 114 -1.21 -2.29 9.55
CA GLU A 114 -1.69 -3.69 9.57
C GLU A 114 -1.47 -4.38 8.22
N LEU A 115 -1.85 -3.71 7.12
CA LEU A 115 -1.66 -4.22 5.76
C LEU A 115 -0.18 -4.48 5.48
N MET A 116 0.69 -3.49 5.67
CA MET A 116 2.12 -3.60 5.40
C MET A 116 2.79 -4.69 6.25
N ASN A 117 2.38 -4.84 7.52
CA ASN A 117 2.82 -5.94 8.37
C ASN A 117 2.37 -7.30 7.83
N SER A 118 1.11 -7.44 7.38
CA SER A 118 0.62 -8.70 6.79
C SER A 118 1.37 -9.13 5.53
N LEU A 119 2.00 -8.18 4.82
CA LEU A 119 2.81 -8.49 3.62
C LEU A 119 4.09 -9.28 3.96
N SER A 120 4.54 -9.31 5.22
CA SER A 120 5.72 -10.08 5.61
C SER A 120 5.53 -11.59 5.42
N ASP A 121 4.30 -12.07 5.54
CA ASP A 121 3.96 -13.50 5.38
C ASP A 121 4.25 -14.00 3.95
N LEU A 122 4.31 -13.07 2.98
CA LEU A 122 4.62 -13.37 1.58
C LEU A 122 6.13 -13.46 1.31
N ASN A 123 7.00 -13.17 2.30
CA ASN A 123 8.46 -13.26 2.13
C ASN A 123 8.95 -14.68 1.83
N GLU A 124 8.17 -15.71 2.20
CA GLU A 124 8.43 -17.12 1.88
C GLU A 124 8.35 -17.44 0.37
N VAL A 125 7.71 -16.57 -0.43
CA VAL A 125 7.63 -16.75 -1.88
C VAL A 125 9.02 -16.54 -2.48
N ARG A 126 9.61 -17.62 -3.00
CA ARG A 126 11.01 -17.63 -3.47
C ARG A 126 11.28 -16.71 -4.66
N PHE A 127 10.32 -16.58 -5.56
CA PHE A 127 10.48 -15.83 -6.81
C PHE A 127 10.04 -14.38 -6.61
N SER A 128 10.97 -13.44 -6.73
CA SER A 128 10.76 -12.02 -6.39
C SER A 128 9.63 -11.36 -7.16
N ALA A 129 9.52 -11.65 -8.46
CA ALA A 129 8.44 -11.10 -9.29
C ALA A 129 7.06 -11.52 -8.76
N TYR A 130 6.85 -12.82 -8.48
CA TYR A 130 5.60 -13.30 -7.89
C TYR A 130 5.38 -12.76 -6.48
N ARG A 131 6.41 -12.73 -5.64
CA ARG A 131 6.31 -12.19 -4.28
C ARG A 131 5.83 -10.75 -4.30
N THR A 132 6.48 -9.91 -5.11
CA THR A 132 6.13 -8.49 -5.25
C THR A 132 4.72 -8.34 -5.81
N SER A 133 4.36 -9.10 -6.84
CA SER A 133 3.01 -9.06 -7.40
C SER A 133 1.94 -9.55 -6.42
N MET A 134 2.22 -10.54 -5.58
CA MET A 134 1.31 -10.99 -4.52
C MET A 134 1.13 -9.92 -3.45
N LYS A 135 2.24 -9.32 -2.99
CA LYS A 135 2.19 -8.17 -2.06
C LYS A 135 1.35 -7.04 -2.63
N LEU A 136 1.63 -6.67 -3.89
CA LEU A 136 0.91 -5.61 -4.58
C LEU A 136 -0.56 -5.95 -4.84
N ARG A 137 -0.89 -7.22 -5.08
CA ARG A 137 -2.29 -7.69 -5.23
C ARG A 137 -3.06 -7.56 -3.92
N THR A 138 -2.43 -7.85 -2.77
CA THR A 138 -3.03 -7.62 -1.45
C THR A 138 -3.30 -6.13 -1.24
N VAL A 139 -2.34 -5.26 -1.55
CA VAL A 139 -2.52 -3.80 -1.52
C VAL A 139 -3.65 -3.35 -2.44
N GLN A 140 -3.65 -3.83 -3.69
CA GLN A 140 -4.64 -3.48 -4.71
C GLN A 140 -6.07 -3.78 -4.25
N LYS A 141 -6.29 -4.95 -3.64
CA LYS A 141 -7.60 -5.37 -3.09
C LYS A 141 -8.00 -4.56 -1.86
N GLN A 142 -7.07 -4.31 -0.94
CA GLN A 142 -7.34 -3.52 0.27
C GLN A 142 -7.71 -2.07 -0.06
N LEU A 143 -7.15 -1.53 -1.14
CA LEU A 143 -7.49 -0.21 -1.68
C LEU A 143 -8.69 -0.23 -2.62
N CYS A 144 -9.29 -1.40 -2.91
CA CYS A 144 -10.35 -1.59 -3.91
C CYS A 144 -10.01 -1.06 -5.32
N MET A 145 -8.72 -0.89 -5.64
CA MET A 145 -8.27 -0.40 -6.95
C MET A 145 -8.47 -1.45 -8.05
N ASP A 146 -8.65 -2.72 -7.70
CA ASP A 146 -9.01 -3.77 -8.65
C ASP A 146 -10.47 -3.73 -9.11
N LEU A 147 -11.29 -2.86 -8.52
CA LEU A 147 -12.64 -2.55 -8.99
C LEU A 147 -12.64 -1.33 -9.92
N LEU A 148 -11.64 -0.43 -9.81
CA LEU A 148 -11.51 0.75 -10.65
C LEU A 148 -11.12 0.38 -12.08
N SER A 149 -11.99 0.65 -13.06
CA SER A 149 -11.64 0.47 -14.48
C SER A 149 -10.69 1.56 -14.99
N LEU A 150 -9.85 1.22 -15.97
CA LEU A 150 -8.98 2.20 -16.64
C LEU A 150 -9.78 3.34 -17.28
N SER A 151 -10.93 3.05 -17.90
CA SER A 151 -11.79 4.08 -18.51
C SER A 151 -12.30 5.08 -17.48
N ALA A 152 -12.85 4.60 -16.36
CA ALA A 152 -13.33 5.46 -15.28
C ALA A 152 -12.22 6.33 -14.68
N ALA A 153 -11.01 5.76 -14.51
CA ALA A 153 -9.85 6.51 -14.05
C ALA A 153 -9.51 7.67 -15.02
N VAL A 154 -9.48 7.39 -16.33
CA VAL A 154 -9.17 8.41 -17.35
C VAL A 154 -10.24 9.49 -17.44
N GLU A 155 -11.52 9.12 -17.39
CA GLU A 155 -12.64 10.05 -17.41
C GLU A 155 -12.60 10.98 -16.18
N SER A 156 -12.30 10.45 -15.00
CA SER A 156 -12.12 11.26 -13.79
C SER A 156 -10.93 12.22 -13.88
N PHE A 157 -9.80 11.78 -14.45
CA PHE A 157 -8.66 12.69 -14.66
C PHE A 157 -9.02 13.85 -15.60
N ASP A 158 -9.78 13.57 -16.65
CA ASP A 158 -10.20 14.58 -17.60
C ASP A 158 -11.24 15.53 -16.98
N SER A 159 -12.21 15.02 -16.20
CA SER A 159 -13.24 15.84 -15.53
C SER A 159 -12.67 16.77 -14.46
N HIS A 160 -11.56 16.37 -13.81
CA HIS A 160 -10.84 17.19 -12.83
C HIS A 160 -9.74 18.06 -13.46
N GLY A 161 -9.70 18.18 -14.79
CA GLY A 161 -8.76 19.08 -15.47
C GLY A 161 -7.29 18.64 -15.43
N LEU A 162 -7.01 17.38 -15.09
CA LEU A 162 -5.63 16.86 -15.03
C LEU A 162 -5.08 16.51 -16.42
N ARG A 163 -5.89 16.59 -17.48
CA ARG A 163 -5.47 16.28 -18.85
C ARG A 163 -4.29 17.16 -19.29
N ALA A 164 -3.23 16.53 -19.79
CA ALA A 164 -1.99 17.18 -20.22
C ALA A 164 -1.29 18.07 -19.15
N GLN A 165 -1.61 17.93 -17.86
CA GLN A 165 -0.98 18.65 -16.76
C GLN A 165 0.14 17.85 -16.07
N ASN A 166 0.75 16.88 -16.76
CA ASN A 166 1.59 15.85 -16.12
C ASN A 166 2.84 16.40 -15.40
N ASP A 167 3.35 17.56 -15.82
CA ASP A 167 4.50 18.25 -15.20
C ASP A 167 4.13 19.12 -13.99
N LYS A 168 2.83 19.34 -13.73
CA LYS A 168 2.37 20.09 -12.56
C LYS A 168 2.36 19.21 -11.31
N LEU A 169 2.30 19.88 -10.15
CA LEU A 169 2.06 19.26 -8.86
C LEU A 169 0.57 19.22 -8.56
N ILE A 170 0.14 18.17 -7.87
CA ILE A 170 -1.19 18.01 -7.26
C ILE A 170 -0.98 17.87 -5.75
N ASP A 171 -1.74 18.63 -4.97
CA ASP A 171 -1.66 18.62 -3.51
C ASP A 171 -2.66 17.62 -2.90
N VAL A 172 -2.56 17.39 -1.58
CA VAL A 172 -3.45 16.44 -0.89
C VAL A 172 -4.94 16.77 -1.05
N PRO A 173 -5.41 18.02 -0.84
CA PRO A 173 -6.81 18.38 -1.09
C PRO A 173 -7.31 18.03 -2.50
N ASP A 174 -6.53 18.33 -3.53
CA ASP A 174 -6.91 18.01 -4.92
C ASP A 174 -6.90 16.50 -5.16
N MET A 175 -5.90 15.77 -4.64
CA MET A 175 -5.88 14.31 -4.69
C MET A 175 -7.12 13.69 -4.04
N VAL A 176 -7.53 14.19 -2.87
CA VAL A 176 -8.73 13.72 -2.15
C VAL A 176 -9.97 13.95 -3.01
N THR A 177 -10.08 15.10 -3.67
CA THR A 177 -11.24 15.44 -4.51
C THR A 177 -11.37 14.47 -5.69
N VAL A 178 -10.25 14.21 -6.40
CA VAL A 178 -10.24 13.25 -7.52
C VAL A 178 -10.56 11.84 -7.04
N LEU A 179 -9.93 11.38 -5.94
CA LEU A 179 -10.17 10.04 -5.40
C LEU A 179 -11.58 9.87 -4.85
N ALA A 180 -12.20 10.90 -4.28
CA ALA A 180 -13.60 10.87 -3.85
C ALA A 180 -14.52 10.53 -5.01
N SER A 181 -14.38 11.23 -6.14
CA SER A 181 -15.19 10.95 -7.35
C SER A 181 -15.01 9.51 -7.86
N LEU A 182 -13.78 8.99 -7.78
CA LEU A 182 -13.48 7.62 -8.19
C LEU A 182 -14.12 6.61 -7.25
N TYR A 183 -13.98 6.78 -5.93
CA TYR A 183 -14.54 5.84 -4.96
C TYR A 183 -16.06 5.92 -4.86
N GLU A 184 -16.68 7.07 -5.12
CA GLU A 184 -18.13 7.18 -5.30
C GLU A 184 -18.61 6.35 -6.48
N THR A 185 -17.89 6.41 -7.61
CA THR A 185 -18.19 5.58 -8.80
C THR A 185 -18.04 4.09 -8.48
N ILE A 186 -16.95 3.70 -7.82
CA ILE A 186 -16.70 2.29 -7.45
C ILE A 186 -17.77 1.79 -6.45
N ALA A 187 -18.15 2.62 -5.48
CA ALA A 187 -19.16 2.28 -4.48
C ALA A 187 -20.57 2.19 -5.08
N ALA A 188 -20.91 3.02 -6.07
CA ALA A 188 -22.17 2.92 -6.80
C ALA A 188 -22.33 1.56 -7.48
N ASP A 189 -21.25 1.05 -8.09
CA ASP A 189 -21.23 -0.27 -8.71
C ASP A 189 -21.11 -1.43 -7.69
N ASN A 190 -20.61 -1.16 -6.48
CA ASN A 190 -20.30 -2.17 -5.46
C ASN A 190 -20.71 -1.73 -4.02
N PRO A 191 -22.01 -1.54 -3.74
CA PRO A 191 -22.46 -0.79 -2.55
C PRO A 191 -22.09 -1.43 -1.20
N SER A 192 -21.91 -2.75 -1.15
CA SER A 192 -21.60 -3.50 0.08
C SER A 192 -20.12 -3.80 0.28
N LEU A 193 -19.26 -3.49 -0.70
CA LEU A 193 -17.84 -3.86 -0.68
C LEU A 193 -16.90 -2.70 -0.32
N VAL A 194 -17.35 -1.45 -0.47
CA VAL A 194 -16.48 -0.27 -0.40
C VAL A 194 -16.88 0.64 0.75
N ASN A 195 -15.97 0.78 1.72
CA ASN A 195 -16.03 1.85 2.70
C ASN A 195 -15.29 3.06 2.12
N VAL A 196 -16.03 4.02 1.57
CA VAL A 196 -15.45 5.16 0.83
C VAL A 196 -14.45 5.98 1.67
N PRO A 197 -14.77 6.45 2.89
CA PRO A 197 -13.80 7.16 3.73
C PRO A 197 -12.50 6.38 3.95
N LEU A 198 -12.61 5.10 4.30
CA LEU A 198 -11.44 4.26 4.56
C LEU A 198 -10.60 4.02 3.31
N CYS A 199 -11.22 3.61 2.19
CA CYS A 199 -10.49 3.32 0.96
C CYS A 199 -9.80 4.57 0.39
N LEU A 200 -10.46 5.72 0.45
CA LEU A 200 -9.90 7.00 0.02
C LEU A 200 -8.65 7.35 0.85
N ASP A 201 -8.76 7.32 2.18
CA ASP A 201 -7.66 7.70 3.07
C ASP A 201 -6.47 6.73 2.95
N LEU A 202 -6.74 5.43 2.78
CA LEU A 202 -5.72 4.43 2.49
C LEU A 202 -5.05 4.65 1.13
N ALA A 203 -5.79 5.07 0.09
CA ALA A 203 -5.23 5.37 -1.21
C ALA A 203 -4.33 6.62 -1.17
N ILE A 204 -4.74 7.67 -0.45
CA ILE A 204 -3.89 8.84 -0.18
C ILE A 204 -2.62 8.42 0.55
N ASN A 205 -2.75 7.67 1.64
CA ASN A 205 -1.59 7.22 2.41
C ASN A 205 -0.64 6.36 1.56
N TRP A 206 -1.16 5.46 0.72
CA TRP A 206 -0.37 4.70 -0.25
C TRP A 206 0.36 5.59 -1.27
N LEU A 207 -0.33 6.53 -1.90
CA LEU A 207 0.27 7.42 -2.90
C LEU A 207 1.38 8.31 -2.29
N LEU A 208 1.15 8.84 -1.09
CA LEU A 208 2.16 9.62 -0.36
C LEU A 208 3.35 8.75 0.04
N ASN A 209 3.12 7.50 0.44
CA ASN A 209 4.22 6.56 0.73
C ASN A 209 5.09 6.28 -0.49
N VAL A 210 4.46 6.06 -1.64
CA VAL A 210 5.17 5.75 -2.90
C VAL A 210 5.88 6.99 -3.47
N TYR A 211 5.24 8.17 -3.45
CA TYR A 211 5.70 9.33 -4.24
C TYR A 211 6.04 10.60 -3.42
N ASP A 212 5.71 10.67 -2.14
CA ASP A 212 5.99 11.81 -1.24
C ASP A 212 6.51 11.33 0.13
N SER A 213 7.65 10.64 0.11
CA SER A 213 8.28 10.13 1.33
C SER A 213 8.76 11.23 2.28
N GLN A 214 8.96 12.45 1.76
CA GLN A 214 9.33 13.63 2.54
C GLN A 214 8.13 14.36 3.14
N ARG A 215 6.89 13.93 2.83
CA ARG A 215 5.65 14.53 3.35
C ARG A 215 5.55 16.03 3.03
N THR A 216 5.91 16.39 1.81
CA THR A 216 5.76 17.75 1.30
C THR A 216 4.29 18.14 1.13
N GLY A 217 3.41 17.15 0.95
CA GLY A 217 1.99 17.33 0.68
C GLY A 217 1.65 17.50 -0.80
N GLN A 218 2.61 17.29 -1.69
CA GLN A 218 2.45 17.44 -3.13
C GLN A 218 3.19 16.33 -3.88
N ILE A 219 2.61 15.87 -4.99
CA ILE A 219 3.26 14.95 -5.94
C ILE A 219 3.04 15.44 -7.37
N ARG A 220 3.82 14.94 -8.33
CA ARG A 220 3.58 15.23 -9.75
C ARG A 220 2.26 14.59 -10.19
N VAL A 221 1.50 15.28 -11.04
CA VAL A 221 0.30 14.74 -11.69
C VAL A 221 0.63 13.47 -12.48
N LEU A 222 1.82 13.39 -13.08
CA LEU A 222 2.33 12.15 -13.69
C LEU A 222 2.34 10.99 -12.69
N SER A 223 3.01 11.16 -11.55
CA SER A 223 3.14 10.14 -10.50
C SER A 223 1.79 9.71 -9.94
N PHE A 224 0.88 10.66 -9.71
CA PHE A 224 -0.51 10.40 -9.29
C PHE A 224 -1.24 9.47 -10.29
N LYS A 225 -1.21 9.81 -11.58
CA LYS A 225 -1.83 9.00 -12.64
C LYS A 225 -1.17 7.64 -12.79
N VAL A 226 0.16 7.58 -12.75
CA VAL A 226 0.92 6.32 -12.85
C VAL A 226 0.54 5.41 -11.68
N GLY A 227 0.53 5.90 -10.45
CA GLY A 227 0.13 5.12 -9.26
C GLY A 227 -1.25 4.48 -9.39
N LEU A 228 -2.25 5.26 -9.82
CA LEU A 228 -3.61 4.76 -10.02
C LEU A 228 -3.72 3.79 -11.19
N VAL A 229 -3.13 4.13 -12.33
CA VAL A 229 -3.18 3.28 -13.54
C VAL A 229 -2.48 1.95 -13.33
N LEU A 230 -1.36 1.91 -12.58
CA LEU A 230 -0.67 0.66 -12.28
C LEU A 230 -1.55 -0.30 -11.47
N LEU A 231 -2.41 0.20 -10.60
CA LEU A 231 -3.29 -0.58 -9.73
C LEU A 231 -4.71 -0.77 -10.26
N CYS A 232 -5.17 -0.01 -11.25
CA CYS A 232 -6.53 -0.16 -11.77
C CYS A 232 -6.74 -1.48 -12.55
N LYS A 233 -7.99 -1.90 -12.67
CA LYS A 233 -8.46 -2.97 -13.56
C LYS A 233 -8.44 -2.50 -15.02
N GLY A 234 -7.94 -3.35 -15.90
CA GLY A 234 -7.91 -3.10 -17.34
C GLY A 234 -6.95 -4.04 -18.06
N HIS A 235 -7.01 -4.10 -19.38
CA HIS A 235 -6.06 -4.91 -20.14
C HIS A 235 -4.64 -4.33 -20.00
N LEU A 236 -3.67 -5.22 -19.80
CA LEU A 236 -2.27 -4.83 -19.57
C LEU A 236 -1.72 -3.96 -20.71
N GLU A 237 -2.02 -4.31 -21.96
CA GLU A 237 -1.58 -3.55 -23.13
C GLU A 237 -2.18 -2.12 -23.16
N GLU A 238 -3.45 -1.96 -22.81
CA GLU A 238 -4.11 -0.66 -22.74
C GLU A 238 -3.48 0.23 -21.68
N LYS A 239 -3.15 -0.34 -20.51
CA LYS A 239 -2.40 0.34 -19.45
C LYS A 239 -1.04 0.80 -19.96
N TYR A 240 -0.30 -0.06 -20.66
CA TYR A 240 0.99 0.33 -21.26
C TYR A 240 0.87 1.44 -22.30
N ARG A 241 -0.14 1.38 -23.17
CA ARG A 241 -0.41 2.42 -24.15
C ARG A 241 -0.75 3.74 -23.47
N TYR A 242 -1.56 3.70 -22.41
CA TYR A 242 -1.89 4.89 -21.63
C TYR A 242 -0.66 5.49 -20.94
N LEU A 243 0.15 4.66 -20.26
CA LEU A 243 1.39 5.10 -19.61
C LEU A 243 2.37 5.75 -20.61
N PHE A 244 2.54 5.15 -21.79
CA PHE A 244 3.35 5.76 -22.85
C PHE A 244 2.78 7.10 -23.31
N ARG A 245 1.45 7.20 -23.47
CA ARG A 245 0.77 8.44 -23.86
C ARG A 245 0.97 9.57 -22.85
N LEU A 246 1.15 9.29 -21.56
CA LEU A 246 1.39 10.32 -20.55
C LEU A 246 2.72 11.07 -20.77
N ILE A 247 3.72 10.42 -21.34
CA ILE A 247 5.06 11.00 -21.53
C ILE A 247 5.36 11.38 -22.97
N ALA A 248 4.56 10.90 -23.93
CA ALA A 248 4.74 11.21 -25.34
C ALA A 248 4.53 12.71 -25.63
N ASP A 249 5.32 13.24 -26.56
CA ASP A 249 5.12 14.59 -27.09
C ASP A 249 3.89 14.68 -28.02
N PRO A 250 3.53 15.88 -28.53
CA PRO A 250 2.43 16.02 -29.49
C PRO A 250 2.59 15.19 -30.78
N ASN A 251 3.83 14.84 -31.15
CA ASN A 251 4.15 13.98 -32.29
C ASN A 251 4.10 12.48 -31.95
N ARG A 252 3.70 12.13 -30.72
CA ARG A 252 3.64 10.75 -30.19
C ARG A 252 5.01 10.09 -30.04
N LEU A 253 6.05 10.89 -29.89
CA LEU A 253 7.44 10.47 -29.69
C LEU A 253 7.88 10.64 -28.24
N VAL A 254 8.74 9.74 -27.78
CA VAL A 254 9.32 9.73 -26.43
C VAL A 254 10.83 9.67 -26.54
N ASP A 255 11.53 10.60 -25.88
CA ASP A 255 12.98 10.56 -25.72
C ASP A 255 13.40 9.76 -24.47
N GLN A 256 14.72 9.57 -24.28
CA GLN A 256 15.25 8.80 -23.15
C GLN A 256 14.87 9.39 -21.80
N ARG A 257 14.84 10.72 -21.69
CA ARG A 257 14.49 11.43 -20.44
C ARG A 257 13.05 11.16 -20.04
N LYS A 258 12.12 11.30 -21.00
CA LYS A 258 10.68 11.05 -20.81
C LYS A 258 10.39 9.60 -20.45
N LEU A 259 11.04 8.64 -21.12
CA LEU A 259 10.95 7.23 -20.73
C LEU A 259 11.50 7.02 -19.31
N GLY A 260 12.62 7.68 -18.98
CA GLY A 260 13.22 7.64 -17.66
C GLY A 260 12.28 8.10 -16.56
N LEU A 261 11.56 9.22 -16.76
CA LEU A 261 10.55 9.71 -15.82
C LEU A 261 9.46 8.68 -15.54
N LEU A 262 8.92 8.02 -16.57
CA LEU A 262 7.90 6.99 -16.41
C LEU A 262 8.44 5.77 -15.66
N LEU A 263 9.62 5.27 -16.04
CA LEU A 263 10.21 4.10 -15.38
C LEU A 263 10.58 4.41 -13.93
N HIS A 264 11.04 5.63 -13.65
CA HIS A 264 11.30 6.10 -12.30
C HIS A 264 10.02 6.11 -11.45
N ASP A 265 8.88 6.56 -11.99
CA ASP A 265 7.60 6.48 -11.26
C ASP A 265 7.15 5.03 -11.05
N CYS A 266 7.28 4.18 -12.06
CA CYS A 266 6.92 2.76 -11.94
C CYS A 266 7.75 2.02 -10.89
N ILE A 267 9.06 2.30 -10.78
CA ILE A 267 9.94 1.58 -9.84
C ILE A 267 9.72 1.99 -8.37
N GLN A 268 9.05 3.12 -8.10
CA GLN A 268 8.72 3.50 -6.73
C GLN A 268 7.77 2.51 -6.06
N VAL A 269 6.88 1.85 -6.82
CA VAL A 269 5.95 0.85 -6.28
C VAL A 269 6.67 -0.35 -5.65
N PRO A 270 7.55 -1.09 -6.35
CA PRO A 270 8.32 -2.15 -5.71
C PRO A 270 9.32 -1.62 -4.68
N ARG A 271 9.80 -0.38 -4.80
CA ARG A 271 10.63 0.26 -3.76
C ARG A 271 9.87 0.43 -2.45
N GLN A 272 8.63 0.89 -2.49
CA GLN A 272 7.77 1.01 -1.31
C GLN A 272 7.48 -0.34 -0.65
N LEU A 273 7.51 -1.43 -1.42
CA LEU A 273 7.38 -2.80 -0.91
C LEU A 273 8.70 -3.42 -0.41
N GLY A 274 9.82 -2.69 -0.51
CA GLY A 274 11.14 -3.18 -0.13
C GLY A 274 11.75 -4.19 -1.12
N GLU A 275 11.27 -4.25 -2.36
CA GLU A 275 11.63 -5.27 -3.35
C GLU A 275 12.46 -4.72 -4.54
N VAL A 276 12.80 -3.43 -4.55
CA VAL A 276 13.47 -2.74 -5.67
C VAL A 276 14.78 -3.38 -6.13
N ALA A 277 15.55 -3.95 -5.21
CA ALA A 277 16.81 -4.63 -5.52
C ALA A 277 16.62 -5.81 -6.50
N ALA A 278 15.43 -6.44 -6.49
CA ALA A 278 15.10 -7.51 -7.42
C ALA A 278 14.72 -7.02 -8.82
N PHE A 279 14.54 -5.70 -9.01
CA PHE A 279 14.03 -5.10 -10.25
C PHE A 279 15.03 -4.17 -10.94
N GLY A 280 16.33 -4.32 -10.64
CA GLY A 280 17.41 -3.53 -11.23
C GLY A 280 17.93 -2.39 -10.35
N GLY A 281 17.41 -2.27 -9.12
CA GLY A 281 17.75 -1.17 -8.22
C GLY A 281 16.98 0.11 -8.54
N SER A 282 17.32 1.19 -7.85
CA SER A 282 16.61 2.48 -8.01
C SER A 282 16.97 3.21 -9.30
N ASN A 283 18.13 2.87 -9.89
CA ASN A 283 18.61 3.42 -11.15
C ASN A 283 17.91 2.73 -12.34
N ILE A 284 17.21 3.52 -13.17
CA ILE A 284 16.38 3.04 -14.29
C ILE A 284 17.09 3.15 -15.64
N GLU A 285 18.28 3.74 -15.68
CA GLU A 285 19.03 4.15 -16.86
C GLU A 285 19.47 2.93 -17.68
N PRO A 286 19.86 1.78 -17.10
CA PRO A 286 20.06 0.54 -17.84
C PRO A 286 18.78 0.08 -18.57
N SER A 287 17.61 0.23 -17.95
CA SER A 287 16.34 -0.15 -18.56
C SER A 287 15.95 0.80 -19.69
N VAL A 288 16.19 2.10 -19.53
CA VAL A 288 16.00 3.09 -20.62
C VAL A 288 16.89 2.75 -21.81
N ARG A 289 18.19 2.57 -21.59
CA ARG A 289 19.13 2.18 -22.67
C ARG A 289 18.71 0.89 -23.35
N SER A 290 18.32 -0.13 -22.58
CA SER A 290 17.82 -1.41 -23.11
C SER A 290 16.61 -1.23 -24.03
N CYS A 291 15.67 -0.34 -23.67
CA CYS A 291 14.50 -0.05 -24.49
C CYS A 291 14.89 0.60 -25.84
N PHE A 292 15.77 1.60 -25.80
CA PHE A 292 16.23 2.32 -26.99
C PHE A 292 17.09 1.45 -27.91
N GLU A 293 18.02 0.66 -27.36
CA GLU A 293 18.81 -0.30 -28.13
C GLU A 293 17.92 -1.32 -28.86
N LYS A 294 16.82 -1.74 -28.24
CA LYS A 294 15.84 -2.64 -28.87
C LYS A 294 15.04 -1.96 -29.98
N ALA A 295 14.79 -0.67 -29.86
CA ALA A 295 14.09 0.13 -30.87
C ALA A 295 14.98 0.41 -32.11
N GLY A 296 16.30 0.44 -31.93
CA GLY A 296 17.30 0.61 -32.99
C GLY A 296 18.51 1.41 -32.49
N LYS A 297 19.72 1.06 -32.94
CA LYS A 297 20.99 1.61 -32.41
C LYS A 297 21.12 3.14 -32.49
N ASP A 298 20.50 3.77 -33.50
CA ASP A 298 20.63 5.20 -33.76
C ASP A 298 19.34 5.99 -33.47
N LYS A 299 18.36 5.39 -32.77
CA LYS A 299 17.12 6.07 -32.44
C LYS A 299 17.29 6.99 -31.23
N THR A 300 17.00 8.27 -31.41
CA THR A 300 16.93 9.26 -30.33
C THR A 300 15.55 9.33 -29.68
N THR A 301 14.51 8.85 -30.38
CA THR A 301 13.13 8.80 -29.92
C THR A 301 12.47 7.46 -30.24
N ILE A 302 11.49 7.06 -29.43
CA ILE A 302 10.68 5.87 -29.64
C ILE A 302 9.19 6.21 -29.77
N GLU A 303 8.48 5.36 -30.48
CA GLU A 303 7.00 5.32 -30.55
C GLU A 303 6.44 4.19 -29.69
N ALA A 304 5.12 4.20 -29.43
CA ALA A 304 4.44 3.23 -28.58
C ALA A 304 4.73 1.77 -28.97
N ILE A 305 4.82 1.45 -30.26
CA ILE A 305 5.10 0.08 -30.72
C ILE A 305 6.45 -0.46 -30.22
N HIS A 306 7.48 0.40 -30.17
CA HIS A 306 8.81 0.01 -29.69
C HIS A 306 8.77 -0.27 -28.18
N PHE A 307 8.08 0.59 -27.43
CA PHE A 307 7.87 0.42 -25.99
C PHE A 307 7.11 -0.87 -25.67
N LEU A 308 6.02 -1.15 -26.39
CA LEU A 308 5.23 -2.37 -26.22
C LEU A 308 6.04 -3.64 -26.55
N ASN A 309 6.80 -3.63 -27.64
CA ASN A 309 7.68 -4.76 -28.01
C ASN A 309 8.80 -5.00 -26.99
N TRP A 310 9.27 -3.94 -26.33
CA TRP A 310 10.23 -4.06 -25.22
C TRP A 310 9.56 -4.66 -23.99
N LEU A 311 8.38 -4.18 -23.60
CA LEU A 311 7.62 -4.71 -22.45
C LEU A 311 7.15 -6.16 -22.63
N GLN A 312 6.88 -6.61 -23.86
CA GLN A 312 6.58 -8.02 -24.16
C GLN A 312 7.74 -8.97 -23.81
N GLN A 313 8.97 -8.47 -23.71
CA GLN A 313 10.12 -9.24 -23.24
C GLN A 313 10.23 -9.28 -21.71
N GLU A 314 9.27 -8.66 -21.00
CA GLU A 314 9.20 -8.59 -19.53
C GLU A 314 10.51 -8.08 -18.91
N PRO A 315 10.93 -6.83 -19.22
CA PRO A 315 12.17 -6.28 -18.72
C PRO A 315 12.15 -6.23 -17.19
N GLN A 316 13.33 -6.42 -16.58
CA GLN A 316 13.46 -6.61 -15.14
C GLN A 316 12.82 -5.48 -14.32
N SER A 317 12.88 -4.23 -14.78
CA SER A 317 12.27 -3.09 -14.08
C SER A 317 10.74 -3.07 -14.08
N MET A 318 10.09 -3.85 -14.97
CA MET A 318 8.63 -3.86 -15.14
C MET A 318 7.98 -5.24 -14.97
N VAL A 319 8.75 -6.33 -14.85
CA VAL A 319 8.24 -7.72 -14.83
C VAL A 319 7.21 -8.01 -13.71
N TRP A 320 7.22 -7.24 -12.63
CA TRP A 320 6.22 -7.37 -11.55
C TRP A 320 4.79 -6.99 -11.99
N LEU A 321 4.62 -6.12 -12.98
CA LEU A 321 3.30 -5.71 -13.47
C LEU A 321 2.60 -6.78 -14.32
N PRO A 322 3.21 -7.39 -15.37
CA PRO A 322 2.59 -8.50 -16.07
C PRO A 322 2.33 -9.70 -15.14
N VAL A 323 3.20 -9.95 -14.16
CA VAL A 323 2.98 -11.02 -13.16
C VAL A 323 1.77 -10.71 -12.27
N LEU A 324 1.55 -9.45 -11.87
CA LEU A 324 0.33 -9.02 -11.16
C LEU A 324 -0.94 -9.34 -11.95
N HIS A 325 -0.93 -9.05 -13.26
CA HIS A 325 -2.07 -9.33 -14.14
C HIS A 325 -2.33 -10.83 -14.29
N ARG A 326 -1.28 -11.64 -14.44
CA ARG A 326 -1.41 -13.09 -14.48
C ARG A 326 -1.91 -13.67 -13.16
N LEU A 327 -1.48 -13.11 -12.03
CA LEU A 327 -1.96 -13.50 -10.71
C LEU A 327 -3.46 -13.21 -10.57
N SER A 328 -3.89 -11.99 -10.94
CA SER A 328 -5.30 -11.62 -10.93
C SER A 328 -6.16 -12.54 -11.79
N ALA A 329 -5.68 -12.96 -12.97
CA ALA A 329 -6.39 -13.90 -13.83
C ALA A 329 -6.44 -15.33 -13.24
N ALA A 330 -5.36 -15.75 -12.58
CA ALA A 330 -5.23 -17.08 -12.01
C ALA A 330 -6.11 -17.30 -10.77
N GLU A 331 -6.43 -16.26 -9.99
CA GLU A 331 -7.19 -16.38 -8.72
C GLU A 331 -8.49 -17.20 -8.85
N THR A 332 -9.20 -17.05 -9.97
CA THR A 332 -10.46 -17.76 -10.24
C THR A 332 -10.27 -19.00 -11.11
N ALA A 333 -9.05 -19.28 -11.58
CA ALA A 333 -8.78 -20.40 -12.46
C ALA A 333 -8.80 -21.73 -11.69
N LYS A 334 -9.50 -22.72 -12.27
CA LYS A 334 -9.56 -24.09 -11.78
C LYS A 334 -9.10 -25.03 -12.87
N HIS A 335 -8.12 -25.87 -12.56
CA HIS A 335 -7.56 -26.86 -13.48
C HIS A 335 -7.90 -28.26 -12.99
N GLN A 336 -8.44 -29.09 -13.90
CA GLN A 336 -8.69 -30.53 -13.67
C GLN A 336 -7.38 -31.33 -13.71
N ALA A 337 -6.41 -30.90 -12.91
CA ALA A 337 -5.09 -31.48 -12.79
C ALA A 337 -4.75 -31.67 -11.30
N LYS A 338 -4.00 -32.72 -10.98
CA LYS A 338 -3.57 -33.04 -9.62
C LYS A 338 -2.13 -32.63 -9.43
N CYS A 339 -1.82 -31.89 -8.37
CA CYS A 339 -0.43 -31.53 -8.10
C CYS A 339 0.39 -32.80 -7.78
N ASN A 340 1.51 -33.01 -8.48
CA ASN A 340 2.37 -34.16 -8.24
C ASN A 340 3.10 -34.12 -6.88
N ILE A 341 3.19 -32.95 -6.23
CA ILE A 341 3.86 -32.76 -4.93
C ILE A 341 2.86 -32.88 -3.78
N CYS A 342 1.98 -31.89 -3.56
CA CYS A 342 1.05 -31.87 -2.43
C CYS A 342 -0.21 -32.72 -2.63
N LYS A 343 -0.42 -33.28 -3.83
CA LYS A 343 -1.60 -34.09 -4.20
C LYS A 343 -2.94 -33.35 -4.20
N GLU A 344 -2.93 -32.02 -4.07
CA GLU A 344 -4.09 -31.15 -4.19
C GLU A 344 -4.78 -31.31 -5.55
N TYR A 345 -6.11 -31.37 -5.52
CA TYR A 345 -6.99 -31.53 -6.68
C TYR A 345 -8.38 -30.95 -6.38
N PRO A 346 -8.98 -30.16 -7.28
CA PRO A 346 -8.36 -29.58 -8.48
C PRO A 346 -7.29 -28.53 -8.11
N ILE A 347 -6.34 -28.25 -9.00
CA ILE A 347 -5.42 -27.12 -8.80
C ILE A 347 -6.20 -25.82 -9.00
N VAL A 348 -6.23 -24.96 -7.98
CA VAL A 348 -6.79 -23.61 -8.01
C VAL A 348 -5.64 -22.60 -8.04
N GLY A 349 -5.77 -21.51 -8.81
CA GLY A 349 -4.67 -20.58 -9.03
C GLY A 349 -3.79 -21.01 -10.20
N PHE A 350 -2.50 -20.66 -10.15
CA PHE A 350 -1.55 -21.08 -11.18
C PHE A 350 -1.35 -22.60 -11.22
N ARG A 351 -1.38 -23.16 -12.43
CA ARG A 351 -0.85 -24.50 -12.75
C ARG A 351 0.49 -24.37 -13.45
N TYR A 352 1.49 -25.11 -12.96
CA TYR A 352 2.81 -25.19 -13.58
C TYR A 352 3.07 -26.60 -14.11
N ARG A 353 3.18 -26.74 -15.44
CA ARG A 353 3.49 -28.03 -16.07
C ARG A 353 4.96 -28.09 -16.45
N CYS A 354 5.63 -29.16 -16.05
CA CYS A 354 7.02 -29.39 -16.43
C CYS A 354 7.11 -29.83 -17.90
N LEU A 355 7.93 -29.14 -18.70
CA LEU A 355 8.15 -29.48 -20.11
C LEU A 355 9.19 -30.60 -20.31
N LYS A 356 9.76 -31.15 -19.22
CA LYS A 356 10.75 -32.25 -19.24
C LYS A 356 10.25 -33.53 -18.56
N CYS A 357 9.55 -33.40 -17.44
CA CYS A 357 9.00 -34.53 -16.70
C CYS A 357 7.67 -34.92 -17.33
N PHE A 358 7.47 -36.22 -17.57
CA PHE A 358 6.21 -36.71 -18.13
C PHE A 358 5.07 -36.49 -17.14
N ASN A 359 3.99 -35.85 -17.63
CA ASN A 359 2.76 -35.58 -16.89
C ASN A 359 2.98 -35.06 -15.46
N PHE A 360 3.86 -34.07 -15.33
CA PHE A 360 4.20 -33.47 -14.05
C PHE A 360 3.64 -32.05 -13.97
N ASP A 361 2.65 -31.90 -13.11
CA ASP A 361 1.96 -30.67 -12.76
C ASP A 361 2.25 -30.27 -11.31
N MET A 362 2.37 -28.97 -11.09
CA MET A 362 2.63 -28.39 -9.78
C MET A 362 1.69 -27.22 -9.53
N CYS A 363 1.06 -27.18 -8.35
CA CYS A 363 0.23 -26.05 -7.96
C CYS A 363 1.09 -24.83 -7.62
N GLN A 364 0.44 -23.66 -7.58
CA GLN A 364 1.01 -22.38 -7.17
C GLN A 364 1.85 -22.48 -5.89
N ASN A 365 1.28 -23.04 -4.81
CA ASN A 365 1.93 -23.11 -3.50
C ASN A 365 3.22 -23.95 -3.57
N CYS A 366 3.18 -25.09 -4.25
CA CYS A 366 4.37 -25.95 -4.39
C CYS A 366 5.46 -25.29 -5.25
N PHE A 367 5.07 -24.56 -6.31
CA PHE A 367 6.02 -23.83 -7.16
C PHE A 367 6.67 -22.68 -6.38
N PHE A 368 5.89 -21.84 -5.69
CA PHE A 368 6.39 -20.68 -4.94
C PHE A 368 7.29 -21.04 -3.77
N SER A 369 6.98 -22.11 -3.03
CA SER A 369 7.86 -22.63 -1.98
C SER A 369 9.07 -23.40 -2.54
N GLY A 370 9.18 -23.58 -3.86
CA GLY A 370 10.28 -24.31 -4.49
C GLY A 370 10.37 -25.78 -4.07
N ARG A 371 9.23 -26.44 -3.80
CA ARG A 371 9.19 -27.86 -3.41
C ARG A 371 9.70 -28.73 -4.55
N LYS A 372 10.38 -29.83 -4.21
CA LYS A 372 10.97 -30.77 -5.18
C LYS A 372 10.35 -32.16 -5.02
N ALA A 373 10.35 -32.92 -6.11
CA ALA A 373 10.03 -34.35 -6.12
C ALA A 373 11.22 -35.13 -6.68
N LYS A 374 11.33 -36.44 -6.39
CA LYS A 374 12.51 -37.27 -6.70
C LYS A 374 13.08 -37.08 -8.12
N ASN A 375 12.22 -36.94 -9.13
CA ASN A 375 12.63 -36.83 -10.54
C ASN A 375 12.49 -35.40 -11.13
N HIS A 376 12.06 -34.42 -10.33
CA HIS A 376 11.84 -33.05 -10.78
C HIS A 376 12.88 -32.08 -10.18
N LYS A 377 13.57 -31.34 -11.05
CA LYS A 377 14.52 -30.29 -10.65
C LYS A 377 13.94 -28.92 -10.95
N LEU A 378 14.16 -27.95 -10.05
CA LEU A 378 13.73 -26.55 -10.23
C LEU A 378 14.28 -25.88 -11.50
N THR A 379 15.35 -26.43 -12.07
CA THR A 379 15.93 -25.95 -13.34
C THR A 379 15.18 -26.43 -14.58
N HIS A 380 14.17 -27.30 -14.42
CA HIS A 380 13.36 -27.75 -15.55
C HIS A 380 12.49 -26.58 -16.05
N PRO A 381 12.38 -26.40 -17.37
CA PRO A 381 11.47 -25.40 -17.92
C PRO A 381 10.02 -25.76 -17.56
N MET A 382 9.33 -24.80 -16.96
CA MET A 382 7.92 -24.91 -16.57
C MET A 382 7.08 -24.03 -17.49
N GLN A 383 5.94 -24.56 -17.93
CA GLN A 383 4.88 -23.81 -18.59
C GLN A 383 3.88 -23.38 -17.52
N GLU A 384 3.61 -22.09 -17.44
CA GLU A 384 2.58 -21.52 -16.56
C GLU A 384 1.23 -21.50 -17.30
N TYR A 385 0.16 -21.81 -16.56
CA TYR A 385 -1.23 -21.60 -16.97
C TYR A 385 -1.94 -20.79 -15.87
N CYS A 386 -2.62 -19.73 -16.30
CA CYS A 386 -3.39 -18.83 -15.44
C CYS A 386 -4.88 -18.78 -15.81
N THR A 387 -5.30 -19.56 -16.81
CA THR A 387 -6.71 -19.70 -17.25
C THR A 387 -7.07 -21.18 -17.35
N ALA A 388 -8.35 -21.53 -17.19
CA ALA A 388 -8.80 -22.91 -17.31
C ALA A 388 -8.38 -23.51 -18.66
N THR A 389 -7.57 -24.56 -18.61
CA THR A 389 -7.02 -25.22 -19.81
C THR A 389 -8.13 -25.99 -20.53
N THR A 390 -8.29 -25.77 -21.83
CA THR A 390 -9.17 -26.59 -22.68
C THR A 390 -8.40 -27.79 -23.24
N SER A 391 -9.08 -28.91 -23.54
CA SER A 391 -8.46 -30.18 -23.94
C SER A 391 -7.53 -30.08 -25.17
N GLY A 392 -7.71 -29.08 -26.04
CA GLY A 392 -6.83 -28.83 -27.19
C GLY A 392 -5.44 -28.29 -26.82
N GLU A 393 -5.31 -27.58 -25.69
CA GLU A 393 -4.04 -27.04 -25.21
C GLU A 393 -3.14 -28.16 -24.65
N ASP A 394 -3.73 -29.15 -23.97
CA ASP A 394 -3.03 -30.32 -23.45
C ASP A 394 -2.38 -31.16 -24.57
N VAL A 395 -3.01 -31.26 -25.75
CA VAL A 395 -2.46 -31.96 -26.93
C VAL A 395 -1.31 -31.18 -27.56
N ARG A 396 -1.43 -29.85 -27.66
CA ARG A 396 -0.36 -28.97 -28.16
C ARG A 396 0.87 -29.01 -27.24
N ASP A 397 0.66 -29.15 -25.94
CA ASP A 397 1.76 -29.22 -24.98
C ASP A 397 2.39 -30.60 -24.91
N PHE A 398 1.63 -31.67 -25.16
CA PHE A 398 2.20 -33.00 -25.37
C PHE A 398 3.18 -33.02 -26.55
N THR A 399 2.77 -32.44 -27.69
CA THR A 399 3.64 -32.34 -28.87
C THR A 399 4.85 -31.42 -28.64
N ARG A 400 4.69 -30.32 -27.90
CA ARG A 400 5.78 -29.40 -27.53
C ARG A 400 6.76 -30.02 -26.51
N ALA A 401 6.28 -30.77 -25.53
CA ALA A 401 7.11 -31.49 -24.55
C ALA A 401 7.93 -32.59 -25.21
N LEU A 402 7.33 -33.35 -26.14
CA LEU A 402 8.05 -34.32 -26.97
C LEU A 402 9.13 -33.64 -27.80
N ARG A 403 8.80 -32.56 -28.51
CA ARG A 403 9.78 -31.80 -29.33
C ARG A 403 10.90 -31.22 -28.48
N ASN A 404 10.62 -30.75 -27.26
CA ASN A 404 11.61 -30.20 -26.32
C ASN A 404 12.52 -31.27 -25.70
N LYS A 405 12.04 -32.52 -25.58
CA LYS A 405 12.83 -33.67 -25.09
C LYS A 405 14.01 -34.01 -26.00
N PHE A 406 13.90 -33.68 -27.29
CA PHE A 406 14.95 -33.89 -28.30
C PHE A 406 15.84 -32.66 -28.55
N LYS A 407 15.62 -31.52 -27.87
CA LYS A 407 16.45 -30.31 -28.05
C LYS A 407 17.67 -30.29 -27.13
N SER A 408 18.81 -29.93 -27.70
CA SER A 408 20.12 -29.99 -27.02
C SER A 408 20.27 -28.99 -25.86
N LYS A 409 21.22 -29.24 -24.95
CA LYS A 409 21.57 -28.31 -23.85
C LYS A 409 21.93 -26.90 -24.36
N ARG A 410 22.43 -26.75 -25.60
CA ARG A 410 22.73 -25.44 -26.23
C ARG A 410 21.48 -24.67 -26.62
N TYR A 411 20.39 -25.33 -27.02
CA TYR A 411 19.12 -24.68 -27.38
C TYR A 411 18.50 -23.94 -26.19
N PHE A 412 18.44 -24.60 -25.02
CA PHE A 412 17.94 -23.98 -23.78
C PHE A 412 18.88 -22.94 -23.16
N LYS A 413 20.12 -22.82 -23.66
CA LYS A 413 21.09 -21.77 -23.29
C LYS A 413 20.96 -20.53 -24.18
N LYS A 414 20.50 -20.70 -25.43
CA LYS A 414 20.22 -19.63 -26.41
C LYS A 414 18.81 -19.02 -26.30
N HIS A 415 17.87 -19.70 -25.64
CA HIS A 415 16.56 -19.16 -25.28
C HIS A 415 16.53 -18.97 -23.77
N PRO A 416 16.93 -17.77 -23.27
CA PRO A 416 16.93 -17.48 -21.84
C PRO A 416 15.53 -17.66 -21.27
N ARG A 417 15.54 -18.13 -20.03
CA ARG A 417 14.36 -18.52 -19.25
C ARG A 417 13.53 -17.29 -18.90
N VAL A 418 12.23 -17.53 -18.77
CA VAL A 418 11.18 -16.59 -18.33
C VAL A 418 11.65 -15.72 -17.15
N GLY A 419 11.37 -14.41 -17.19
CA GLY A 419 11.95 -13.36 -16.33
C GLY A 419 11.64 -13.44 -14.82
N TYR A 420 10.96 -14.49 -14.35
CA TYR A 420 10.66 -14.71 -12.92
C TYR A 420 11.80 -15.37 -12.13
N LEU A 421 12.93 -15.71 -12.77
CA LEU A 421 14.04 -16.37 -12.09
C LEU A 421 14.91 -15.38 -11.29
N PRO A 422 15.52 -15.81 -10.18
CA PRO A 422 16.30 -14.92 -9.32
C PRO A 422 17.47 -14.30 -10.08
N VAL A 423 17.55 -12.97 -10.07
CA VAL A 423 18.72 -12.20 -10.54
C VAL A 423 19.69 -12.05 -9.37
N GLN A 424 20.98 -12.22 -9.61
CA GLN A 424 22.02 -11.90 -8.62
C GLN A 424 22.02 -10.38 -8.41
N THR A 425 21.75 -9.96 -7.18
CA THR A 425 21.84 -8.56 -6.74
C THR A 425 23.27 -8.06 -6.95
N VAL A 426 23.45 -7.05 -7.80
CA VAL A 426 24.71 -6.32 -7.94
C VAL A 426 24.56 -5.02 -7.14
N LEU A 427 25.59 -4.69 -6.35
CA LEU A 427 25.64 -3.51 -5.49
C LEU A 427 25.38 -2.22 -6.29
N GLU A 428 24.49 -1.38 -5.76
CA GLU A 428 24.10 -0.07 -6.31
C GLU A 428 25.30 0.90 -6.39
N GLY A 429 25.33 1.71 -7.44
CA GLY A 429 26.09 2.96 -7.50
C GLY A 429 25.15 4.16 -7.30
N ASP A 430 25.73 5.35 -7.09
CA ASP A 430 25.03 6.55 -6.63
C ASP A 430 23.81 6.96 -7.48
N ALA A 431 22.79 7.50 -6.80
CA ALA A 431 21.50 7.90 -7.34
C ALA A 431 21.61 9.11 -8.28
N LEU A 432 20.93 9.05 -9.42
CA LEU A 432 20.73 10.22 -10.27
C LEU A 432 19.65 11.12 -9.64
N GLU A 433 20.07 12.29 -9.15
CA GLU A 433 19.20 13.30 -8.56
C GLU A 433 18.22 13.86 -9.62
N SER A 434 16.92 13.82 -9.30
CA SER A 434 15.93 14.64 -9.99
C SER A 434 16.17 16.11 -9.60
N PRO A 435 15.96 17.09 -10.50
CA PRO A 435 16.20 18.49 -10.19
C PRO A 435 15.35 18.91 -8.98
N ALA A 436 16.01 19.16 -7.84
CA ALA A 436 15.39 19.75 -6.68
C ALA A 436 14.96 21.19 -7.01
N PRO A 437 13.87 21.70 -6.40
CA PRO A 437 13.71 23.14 -6.31
C PRO A 437 14.91 23.72 -5.53
N SER A 438 15.41 24.86 -6.02
CA SER A 438 16.62 25.59 -5.60
C SER A 438 16.86 25.72 -4.07
N PRO A 439 18.10 26.05 -3.65
CA PRO A 439 18.74 25.40 -2.51
C PRO A 439 18.49 26.13 -1.18
N GLN A 440 17.80 25.50 -0.24
CA GLN A 440 18.06 25.65 1.19
C GLN A 440 17.83 24.30 1.90
N HIS A 441 18.87 23.84 2.60
CA HIS A 441 18.94 22.62 3.42
C HIS A 441 18.94 21.25 2.69
N SER A 442 20.11 20.92 2.15
CA SER A 442 20.50 19.59 1.68
C SER A 442 20.69 18.58 2.84
N THR A 443 20.10 17.39 2.66
CA THR A 443 20.68 16.05 2.96
C THR A 443 21.16 15.72 4.39
N LEU A 444 20.32 15.89 5.43
CA LEU A 444 20.65 15.36 6.77
C LEU A 444 19.49 14.75 7.59
N THR A 445 18.23 14.78 7.13
CA THR A 445 17.09 14.47 8.01
C THR A 445 16.69 12.99 8.06
N GLN A 446 16.88 12.23 6.98
CA GLN A 446 16.50 10.80 6.94
C GLN A 446 17.48 9.89 7.70
N ASP A 447 18.75 10.33 7.82
CA ASP A 447 19.80 9.64 8.59
C ASP A 447 19.79 10.05 10.08
N MET A 448 19.15 11.16 10.44
CA MET A 448 19.00 11.61 11.83
C MET A 448 18.00 10.77 12.61
N HIS A 449 16.87 10.38 12.01
CA HIS A 449 15.83 9.61 12.72
C HIS A 449 16.26 8.16 13.01
N SER A 450 16.89 7.48 12.05
CA SER A 450 17.46 6.14 12.26
C SER A 450 18.60 6.16 13.28
N ARG A 451 19.43 7.21 13.27
CA ARG A 451 20.49 7.40 14.27
C ARG A 451 19.94 7.74 15.65
N LEU A 452 18.95 8.61 15.75
CA LEU A 452 18.28 8.95 17.02
C LEU A 452 17.62 7.73 17.65
N GLU A 453 16.96 6.90 16.85
CA GLU A 453 16.36 5.64 17.30
C GLU A 453 17.44 4.65 17.76
N MET A 454 18.53 4.51 17.01
CA MET A 454 19.66 3.67 17.39
C MET A 454 20.41 4.17 18.65
N TYR A 455 20.55 5.49 18.83
CA TYR A 455 21.12 6.08 20.04
C TYR A 455 20.18 5.95 21.24
N ALA A 456 18.87 6.12 21.04
CA ALA A 456 17.86 5.90 22.07
C ALA A 456 17.81 4.43 22.52
N SER A 457 17.89 3.48 21.58
CA SER A 457 18.00 2.04 21.90
C SER A 457 19.30 1.71 22.64
N ARG A 458 20.44 2.30 22.24
CA ARG A 458 21.72 2.10 22.96
C ARG A 458 21.72 2.74 24.34
N LEU A 459 21.10 3.90 24.53
CA LEU A 459 20.93 4.53 25.85
C LEU A 459 20.04 3.68 26.75
N ALA A 460 18.93 3.15 26.22
CA ALA A 460 18.06 2.23 26.95
C ALA A 460 18.77 0.92 27.34
N GLU A 461 19.59 0.35 26.44
CA GLU A 461 20.42 -0.83 26.75
C GLU A 461 21.51 -0.55 27.79
N VAL A 462 22.13 0.64 27.75
CA VAL A 462 23.13 1.05 28.74
C VAL A 462 22.48 1.27 30.10
N GLU A 463 21.31 1.93 30.17
CA GLU A 463 20.55 2.12 31.41
C GLU A 463 20.11 0.80 32.04
N LEU A 464 19.67 -0.17 31.22
CA LEU A 464 19.34 -1.53 31.65
C LEU A 464 20.56 -2.30 32.18
N ARG A 465 21.74 -2.13 31.56
CA ARG A 465 23.00 -2.76 32.02
C ARG A 465 23.57 -2.11 33.28
N THR A 466 23.41 -0.80 33.45
CA THR A 466 23.80 -0.12 34.70
C THR A 466 22.88 -0.48 35.87
N ARG A 467 21.62 -0.85 35.62
CA ARG A 467 20.71 -1.38 36.65
C ARG A 467 20.98 -2.84 37.02
N SER A 468 21.63 -3.63 36.17
CA SER A 468 22.00 -5.02 36.47
C SER A 468 23.38 -5.19 37.12
N ASN A 469 24.22 -4.14 37.13
CA ASN A 469 25.58 -4.16 37.68
C ASN A 469 25.76 -3.38 38.99
N SER A 470 24.69 -3.03 39.70
CA SER A 470 24.80 -2.61 41.09
C SER A 470 25.13 -3.82 41.96
N THR A 471 26.42 -4.02 42.22
CA THR A 471 26.92 -4.90 43.28
C THR A 471 26.44 -4.43 44.66
N PRO A 472 26.15 -5.34 45.59
CA PRO A 472 25.73 -5.01 46.94
C PRO A 472 26.96 -4.61 47.76
N ASP A 473 27.09 -3.34 48.13
CA ASP A 473 28.08 -2.93 49.11
C ASP A 473 27.49 -2.89 50.51
N SER A 474 28.21 -3.60 51.37
CA SER A 474 27.98 -3.86 52.78
C SER A 474 28.34 -2.64 53.62
N TYR A 475 27.48 -2.26 54.56
CA TYR A 475 27.77 -1.97 55.97
C TYR A 475 26.46 -1.94 56.77
#